data_AF-A0AA43KQS8-F1
#
_entry.id   AF-A0AA43KQS8-F1
#
_cell.length_a   1.000
_cell.length_b   1.000
_cell.length_c   1.000
_cell.angle_alpha   90.00
_cell.angle_beta   90.00
_cell.angle_gamma   90.00
#
_symmetry.space_group_name_H-M   'P 1'
#
loop_
_entity.id
_entity.type
_entity.pdbx_description
1 polymer ?
#
loop_
_entity_poly.entity_id
_entity_poly.type
_entity_poly.pdbx_seq_one_letter_code
_entity_poly.pdbx_strand_id
1 'polypeptide(L)'
;MARALTLTTLVVAMLALLVSGWTAWNLHRSQSPHRVIEARGLIIHDASGQPRVILGAPVPDPLSRGRPQGPRATALSGLILLGPDGSERGGYGTSDRGGEALLTLDDATGTTEVFKVVANPDRGASLMVKHQNNTGAMLSSWQGKPELVFLDDGGQSYYVRPGASAAP
;
A
#
# COMPACT_ATOMS: atom_id res chain seq x y z
N MET A 1 -8.44 -28.58 64.68
CA MET A 1 -7.69 -28.75 63.41
C MET A 1 -8.62 -28.73 62.18
N ALA A 2 -9.71 -29.50 62.14
CA ALA A 2 -10.62 -29.55 60.97
C ALA A 2 -11.28 -28.21 60.56
N ARG A 3 -11.61 -27.33 61.52
CA ARG A 3 -12.19 -26.00 61.24
C ARG A 3 -11.21 -25.03 60.58
N ALA A 4 -9.92 -25.10 60.92
CA ALA A 4 -8.90 -24.26 60.31
C ALA A 4 -8.61 -24.71 58.87
N LEU A 5 -8.59 -26.03 58.64
CA LEU A 5 -8.39 -26.63 57.32
C LEU A 5 -9.54 -26.33 56.34
N THR A 6 -10.77 -26.26 56.84
CA THR A 6 -11.96 -25.91 56.04
C THR A 6 -12.02 -24.41 55.74
N LEU A 7 -11.54 -23.56 56.66
CA LEU A 7 -11.44 -22.12 56.40
C LEU A 7 -10.39 -21.82 55.33
N THR A 8 -9.23 -22.48 55.38
CA THR A 8 -8.15 -22.28 54.39
C THR A 8 -8.55 -22.77 53.01
N THR A 9 -9.24 -23.90 52.88
CA THR A 9 -9.73 -24.38 51.57
C THR A 9 -10.77 -23.44 50.97
N LEU A 10 -11.68 -22.89 51.80
CA LEU A 10 -12.64 -21.87 51.36
C LEU A 10 -11.94 -20.61 50.84
N VAL A 11 -10.94 -20.12 51.57
CA VAL A 11 -10.17 -18.93 51.15
C VAL A 11 -9.43 -19.17 49.84
N VAL A 12 -8.79 -20.33 49.68
CA VAL A 12 -8.07 -20.69 48.45
C VAL A 12 -9.04 -20.83 47.27
N ALA A 13 -10.19 -21.47 47.46
CA ALA A 13 -11.20 -21.60 46.41
C ALA A 13 -11.78 -20.23 46.00
N MET A 14 -12.02 -19.34 46.97
CA MET A 14 -12.52 -18.00 46.72
C MET A 14 -11.50 -17.15 45.96
N LEU A 15 -10.21 -17.23 46.32
CA LEU A 15 -9.13 -16.62 45.57
C LEU A 15 -9.02 -17.14 44.13
N ALA A 16 -9.12 -18.46 43.94
CA ALA A 16 -9.10 -19.06 42.61
C ALA A 16 -10.25 -18.54 41.74
N LEU A 17 -11.47 -18.46 42.27
CA LEU A 17 -12.62 -17.91 41.56
C LEU A 17 -12.46 -16.42 41.21
N LEU A 18 -11.88 -15.62 42.11
CA LEU A 18 -11.58 -14.22 41.83
C LEU A 18 -10.55 -14.06 40.71
N VAL A 19 -9.48 -14.86 40.73
CA VAL A 19 -8.45 -14.86 39.68
C VAL A 19 -9.05 -15.32 38.34
N SER A 20 -9.81 -16.41 38.32
CA SER A 20 -10.49 -16.90 37.11
C SER A 20 -11.52 -15.90 36.57
N GLY A 21 -12.28 -15.23 37.44
CA GLY A 21 -13.21 -14.18 37.05
C GLY A 21 -12.48 -12.97 36.45
N TRP A 22 -11.36 -12.57 37.05
CA TRP A 22 -10.52 -11.47 36.58
C TRP A 22 -9.88 -11.77 35.22
N THR A 23 -9.39 -13.00 35.01
CA THR A 23 -8.80 -13.40 33.73
C THR A 23 -9.86 -13.49 32.63
N ALA A 24 -11.04 -14.06 32.92
CA ALA A 24 -12.15 -14.10 31.98
C ALA A 24 -12.63 -12.70 31.58
N TRP A 25 -12.71 -11.78 32.55
CA TRP A 25 -13.09 -10.39 32.30
C TRP A 25 -12.09 -9.66 31.40
N ASN A 26 -10.79 -9.81 31.66
CA ASN A 26 -9.75 -9.22 30.82
C ASN A 26 -9.72 -9.82 29.43
N LEU A 27 -9.91 -11.15 29.31
CA LEU A 27 -9.98 -11.80 28.00
C LEU A 27 -11.17 -11.28 27.19
N HIS A 28 -12.34 -11.13 27.82
CA HIS A 28 -13.52 -10.58 27.16
C HIS A 28 -13.29 -9.13 26.69
N ARG A 29 -12.65 -8.29 27.50
CA ARG A 29 -12.26 -6.92 27.09
C ARG A 29 -11.27 -6.92 25.92
N SER A 30 -10.32 -7.85 25.91
CA SER A 30 -9.35 -8.02 24.81
C SER A 30 -9.98 -8.59 23.53
N GLN A 31 -11.18 -9.18 23.61
CA GLN A 31 -11.93 -9.66 22.45
C GLN A 31 -12.79 -8.58 21.79
N SER A 32 -12.36 -7.30 21.83
CA SER A 32 -13.02 -6.25 21.06
C SER A 32 -13.22 -6.71 19.60
N PRO A 33 -14.44 -6.61 19.04
CA PRO A 33 -14.72 -7.04 17.67
C PRO A 33 -13.97 -6.20 16.62
N HIS A 34 -13.24 -5.17 17.06
CA HIS A 34 -12.45 -4.27 16.23
C HIS A 34 -11.00 -4.38 16.70
N ARG A 35 -10.28 -5.40 16.22
CA ARG A 35 -8.84 -5.52 16.45
C ARG A 35 -8.11 -4.72 15.38
N VAL A 36 -7.31 -3.75 15.81
CA VAL A 36 -6.35 -3.05 14.94
C VAL A 36 -5.05 -3.85 14.95
N ILE A 37 -4.53 -4.15 13.75
CA ILE A 37 -3.17 -4.71 13.61
C ILE A 37 -2.23 -3.53 13.34
N GLU A 38 -1.39 -3.21 14.30
CA GLU A 38 -0.29 -2.26 14.13
C GLU A 38 0.97 -3.02 13.69
N ALA A 39 1.43 -2.76 12.48
CA ALA A 39 2.62 -3.39 11.92
C ALA A 39 3.33 -2.44 10.96
N ARG A 40 4.64 -2.63 10.80
CA ARG A 40 5.42 -1.91 9.77
C ARG A 40 5.35 -2.58 8.39
N GLY A 41 4.95 -3.84 8.35
CA GLY A 41 4.80 -4.58 7.12
C GLY A 41 3.94 -5.83 7.27
N LEU A 42 3.29 -6.21 6.18
CA LEU A 42 2.53 -7.44 6.04
C LEU A 42 2.74 -7.97 4.62
N ILE A 43 3.19 -9.22 4.51
CA ILE A 43 3.40 -9.89 3.22
C ILE A 43 2.41 -11.05 3.13
N ILE A 44 1.62 -11.07 2.06
CA ILE A 44 0.71 -12.16 1.76
C ILE A 44 1.35 -13.01 0.67
N HIS A 45 1.56 -14.29 0.99
CA HIS A 45 2.08 -15.29 0.06
C HIS A 45 0.93 -16.11 -0.52
N ASP A 46 1.09 -16.59 -1.76
CA ASP A 46 0.21 -17.63 -2.31
C ASP A 46 0.60 -19.04 -1.83
N ALA A 47 -0.13 -20.05 -2.30
CA ALA A 47 0.05 -21.45 -1.89
C ALA A 47 1.44 -22.03 -2.26
N SER A 48 2.16 -21.42 -3.21
CA SER A 48 3.53 -21.82 -3.57
C SER A 48 4.60 -21.11 -2.73
N GLY A 49 4.20 -20.17 -1.87
CA GLY A 49 5.09 -19.33 -1.08
C GLY A 49 5.55 -18.07 -1.81
N GLN A 50 5.02 -17.75 -3.00
CA GLN A 50 5.34 -16.51 -3.72
C GLN A 50 4.58 -15.33 -3.09
N PRO A 51 5.27 -14.25 -2.67
CA PRO A 51 4.61 -12.99 -2.31
C PRO A 51 3.69 -12.46 -3.43
N ARG A 52 2.46 -12.06 -3.07
CA ARG A 52 1.47 -11.47 -4.00
C ARG A 52 1.07 -10.05 -3.62
N VAL A 53 1.12 -9.75 -2.34
CA VAL A 53 0.77 -8.44 -1.77
C VAL A 53 1.77 -8.10 -0.68
N ILE A 54 2.30 -6.87 -0.73
CA ILE A 54 3.13 -6.31 0.33
C ILE A 54 2.49 -5.01 0.80
N LEU A 55 2.13 -4.94 2.07
CA LEU A 55 1.86 -3.69 2.76
C LEU A 55 3.13 -3.30 3.53
N GLY A 56 3.54 -2.04 3.46
CA GLY A 56 4.78 -1.60 4.11
C GLY A 56 4.88 -0.10 4.32
N ALA A 57 5.62 0.31 5.34
CA ALA A 57 5.97 1.69 5.65
C ALA A 57 7.46 1.79 6.08
N PRO A 58 8.42 1.78 5.13
CA PRO A 58 8.22 1.79 3.67
C PRO A 58 8.04 0.38 3.07
N VAL A 59 7.52 0.32 1.84
CA VAL A 59 7.54 -0.87 0.96
C VAL A 59 8.95 -1.09 0.40
N PRO A 60 9.30 -2.33 -0.04
CA PRO A 60 10.63 -2.61 -0.59
C PRO A 60 10.86 -1.98 -1.97
N ASP A 61 12.10 -2.10 -2.42
CA ASP A 61 12.53 -1.73 -3.77
C ASP A 61 11.79 -2.54 -4.85
N PRO A 62 11.61 -1.96 -6.06
CA PRO A 62 10.88 -2.62 -7.14
C PRO A 62 11.48 -3.97 -7.53
N LEU A 63 10.60 -4.94 -7.82
CA LEU A 63 11.00 -6.30 -8.16
C LEU A 63 10.70 -6.63 -9.62
N SER A 64 11.64 -7.28 -10.31
CA SER A 64 11.38 -8.00 -11.57
C SER A 64 11.87 -9.43 -11.43
N ARG A 65 10.99 -10.39 -11.69
CA ARG A 65 11.24 -11.83 -11.50
C ARG A 65 11.80 -12.16 -10.11
N GLY A 66 11.25 -11.51 -9.07
CA GLY A 66 11.69 -11.65 -7.69
C GLY A 66 13.05 -11.00 -7.36
N ARG A 67 13.65 -10.22 -8.27
CA ARG A 67 14.93 -9.55 -8.05
C ARG A 67 14.77 -8.02 -7.97
N PRO A 68 15.43 -7.36 -7.00
CA PRO A 68 15.45 -5.90 -6.93
C PRO A 68 15.98 -5.26 -8.22
N GLN A 69 15.31 -4.21 -8.69
CA GLN A 69 15.71 -3.42 -9.86
C GLN A 69 16.55 -2.18 -9.51
N GLY A 70 16.90 -2.03 -8.24
CA GLY A 70 17.56 -0.85 -7.69
C GLY A 70 16.66 -0.08 -6.73
N PRO A 71 17.19 0.98 -6.10
CA PRO A 71 16.46 1.72 -5.08
C PRO A 71 15.21 2.39 -5.66
N ARG A 72 14.10 2.35 -4.92
CA ARG A 72 12.92 3.16 -5.27
C ARG A 72 13.30 4.64 -5.27
N ALA A 73 12.82 5.39 -6.26
CA ALA A 73 13.16 6.81 -6.42
C ALA A 73 12.84 7.65 -5.17
N THR A 74 11.80 7.26 -4.42
CA THR A 74 11.41 7.84 -3.14
C THR A 74 10.87 6.73 -2.21
N ALA A 75 11.00 6.94 -0.89
CA ALA A 75 10.36 6.07 0.09
C ALA A 75 8.84 6.15 -0.08
N LEU A 76 8.21 4.98 -0.15
CA LEU A 76 6.79 4.81 -0.40
C LEU A 76 6.19 4.00 0.74
N SER A 77 5.15 4.52 1.38
CA SER A 77 4.35 3.78 2.35
C SER A 77 3.03 3.39 1.70
N GLY A 78 2.67 2.10 1.69
CA GLY A 78 1.47 1.63 1.00
C GLY A 78 1.47 0.14 0.66
N LEU A 79 0.91 -0.15 -0.51
CA LEU A 79 0.61 -1.47 -1.06
C LEU A 79 1.41 -1.70 -2.36
N ILE A 80 2.05 -2.85 -2.49
CA ILE A 80 2.66 -3.36 -3.72
C ILE A 80 1.97 -4.66 -4.13
N LEU A 81 1.66 -4.79 -5.42
CA LEU A 81 1.13 -5.99 -6.04
C LEU A 81 2.23 -6.74 -6.79
N LEU A 82 2.30 -8.05 -6.61
CA LEU A 82 3.31 -8.90 -7.23
C LEU A 82 2.67 -10.00 -8.09
N GLY A 83 3.26 -10.21 -9.26
CA GLY A 83 2.95 -11.28 -10.19
C GLY A 83 3.37 -12.66 -9.69
N PRO A 84 2.92 -13.74 -10.36
CA PRO A 84 3.28 -15.11 -9.97
C PRO A 84 4.76 -15.41 -10.20
N ASP A 85 5.43 -14.60 -11.02
CA ASP A 85 6.88 -14.60 -11.25
C ASP A 85 7.65 -13.74 -10.24
N GLY A 86 6.95 -13.08 -9.31
CA GLY A 86 7.53 -12.13 -8.38
C GLY A 86 7.89 -10.77 -8.99
N SER A 87 7.42 -10.47 -10.20
CA SER A 87 7.54 -9.12 -10.79
C SER A 87 6.48 -8.19 -10.22
N GLU A 88 6.86 -6.96 -9.88
CA GLU A 88 5.94 -5.89 -9.49
C GLU A 88 4.92 -5.61 -10.58
N ARG A 89 3.66 -5.40 -10.18
CA ARG A 89 2.54 -5.05 -11.06
C ARG A 89 2.04 -3.64 -10.80
N GLY A 90 2.82 -2.87 -10.04
CA GLY A 90 2.47 -1.57 -9.50
C GLY A 90 2.02 -1.62 -8.04
N GLY A 91 1.47 -0.49 -7.58
CA GLY A 91 1.13 -0.29 -6.19
C GLY A 91 0.32 0.98 -5.93
N TYR A 92 -0.08 1.16 -4.67
CA TYR A 92 -0.77 2.34 -4.19
C TYR A 92 -0.13 2.80 -2.88
N GLY A 93 0.26 4.07 -2.79
CA GLY A 93 0.87 4.57 -1.55
C GLY A 93 1.13 6.06 -1.55
N THR A 94 1.73 6.53 -0.45
CA THR A 94 2.12 7.92 -0.25
C THR A 94 3.63 8.07 -0.18
N SER A 95 4.18 9.11 -0.81
CA SER A 95 5.60 9.41 -0.72
C SER A 95 5.93 10.21 0.55
N ASP A 96 6.99 9.80 1.24
CA ASP A 96 7.50 10.51 2.43
C ASP A 96 8.25 11.81 2.09
N ARG A 97 8.67 12.01 0.83
CA ARG A 97 9.40 13.23 0.41
C ARG A 97 8.48 14.33 -0.11
N GLY A 98 7.63 14.01 -1.08
CA GLY A 98 6.80 14.99 -1.76
C GLY A 98 5.37 15.05 -1.24
N GLY A 99 4.93 14.08 -0.42
CA GLY A 99 3.57 14.04 0.11
C GLY A 99 2.52 13.59 -0.89
N GLU A 100 2.92 13.12 -2.08
CA GLU A 100 1.98 12.67 -3.11
C GLU A 100 1.38 11.32 -2.77
N ALA A 101 0.11 11.14 -3.12
CA ALA A 101 -0.50 9.82 -3.20
C ALA A 101 -0.48 9.34 -4.65
N LEU A 102 -0.04 8.11 -4.88
CA LEU A 102 0.14 7.56 -6.22
C LEU A 102 -0.40 6.15 -6.33
N LEU A 103 -1.01 5.87 -7.48
CA LEU A 103 -1.42 4.56 -7.96
C LEU A 103 -0.68 4.28 -9.25
N THR A 104 0.10 3.21 -9.30
CA THR A 104 0.87 2.79 -10.47
C THR A 104 0.41 1.40 -10.92
N LEU A 105 0.48 1.13 -12.21
CA LEU A 105 0.46 -0.22 -12.76
C LEU A 105 1.66 -0.39 -13.67
N ASP A 106 2.34 -1.51 -13.49
CA ASP A 106 3.50 -1.89 -14.28
C ASP A 106 3.12 -2.96 -15.31
N ASP A 107 3.97 -3.08 -16.33
CA ASP A 107 3.89 -4.14 -17.32
C ASP A 107 4.08 -5.52 -16.67
N ALA A 108 3.87 -6.56 -17.46
CA ALA A 108 3.90 -7.91 -16.91
C ALA A 108 5.28 -8.37 -16.42
N THR A 109 6.34 -7.66 -16.80
CA THR A 109 7.71 -7.96 -16.38
C THR A 109 8.17 -7.13 -15.18
N GLY A 110 7.37 -6.16 -14.74
CA GLY A 110 7.74 -5.24 -13.65
C GLY A 110 8.92 -4.33 -14.01
N THR A 111 9.10 -4.04 -15.30
CA THR A 111 10.20 -3.20 -15.80
C THR A 111 9.73 -1.83 -16.27
N THR A 112 8.46 -1.71 -16.64
CA THR A 112 7.90 -0.49 -17.23
C THR A 112 6.58 -0.12 -16.56
N GLU A 113 6.49 1.08 -15.99
CA GLU A 113 5.22 1.67 -15.55
C GLU A 113 4.37 2.04 -16.78
N VAL A 114 3.18 1.44 -16.89
CA VAL A 114 2.25 1.66 -18.03
C VAL A 114 1.07 2.55 -17.66
N PHE A 115 0.79 2.71 -16.36
CA PHE A 115 -0.30 3.54 -15.85
C PHE A 115 0.13 4.22 -14.55
N LYS A 116 -0.22 5.50 -14.41
CA LYS A 116 0.04 6.26 -13.18
C LYS A 116 -1.05 7.27 -12.92
N VAL A 117 -1.53 7.33 -11.68
CA VAL A 117 -2.32 8.44 -11.16
C VAL A 117 -1.58 9.04 -9.96
N VAL A 118 -1.49 10.37 -9.91
CA VAL A 118 -0.86 11.12 -8.83
C VAL A 118 -1.81 12.20 -8.33
N ALA A 119 -2.08 12.21 -7.03
CA ALA A 119 -2.57 13.37 -6.32
C ALA A 119 -1.36 14.20 -5.90
N ASN A 120 -1.19 15.36 -6.53
CA ASN A 120 -0.02 16.18 -6.30
C ASN A 120 -0.18 17.01 -5.01
N PRO A 121 0.91 17.37 -4.32
CA PRO A 121 0.85 17.77 -2.91
C PRO A 121 0.26 19.17 -2.70
N ASP A 122 0.51 20.09 -3.63
CA ASP A 122 0.08 21.49 -3.47
C ASP A 122 -1.34 21.74 -4.00
N ARG A 123 -1.75 21.05 -5.09
CA ARG A 123 -3.11 20.97 -5.65
C ARG A 123 -3.14 20.22 -7.01
N GLY A 124 -4.30 19.68 -7.39
CA GLY A 124 -4.52 19.04 -8.69
C GLY A 124 -4.09 17.57 -8.76
N ALA A 125 -4.25 16.97 -9.94
CA ALA A 125 -3.92 15.56 -10.18
C ALA A 125 -3.44 15.34 -11.61
N SER A 126 -2.72 14.24 -11.80
CA SER A 126 -2.26 13.77 -13.10
C SER A 126 -2.62 12.29 -13.28
N LEU A 127 -3.12 11.93 -14.46
CA LEU A 127 -3.29 10.55 -14.93
C LEU A 127 -2.45 10.37 -16.19
N MET A 128 -1.71 9.28 -16.26
CA MET A 128 -0.82 8.96 -17.36
C MET A 128 -1.01 7.50 -17.80
N VAL A 129 -1.04 7.29 -19.11
CA VAL A 129 -1.00 5.98 -19.76
C VAL A 129 0.19 5.98 -20.71
N LYS A 130 1.02 4.95 -20.64
CA LYS A 130 2.23 4.79 -21.44
C LYS A 130 2.23 3.45 -22.15
N HIS A 131 2.85 3.42 -23.32
CA HIS A 131 3.20 2.20 -24.01
C HIS A 131 4.73 2.08 -24.12
N GLN A 132 5.22 0.85 -24.24
CA GLN A 132 6.66 0.51 -24.29
C GLN A 132 7.42 1.11 -25.49
N ASN A 133 6.71 1.60 -26.52
CA ASN A 133 7.30 2.31 -27.66
C ASN A 133 7.41 3.82 -27.43
N ASN A 134 7.38 4.29 -26.18
CA ASN A 134 7.39 5.70 -25.77
C ASN A 134 6.18 6.52 -26.19
N THR A 135 5.10 5.91 -26.70
CA THR A 135 3.83 6.63 -26.90
C THR A 135 3.04 6.71 -25.60
N GLY A 136 2.17 7.71 -25.49
CA GLY A 136 1.32 7.82 -24.31
C GLY A 136 0.34 8.99 -24.34
N ALA A 137 -0.43 9.07 -23.27
CA ALA A 137 -1.33 10.20 -23.02
C ALA A 137 -1.27 10.58 -21.54
N MET A 138 -1.45 11.87 -21.27
CA MET A 138 -1.54 12.40 -19.91
C MET A 138 -2.68 13.41 -19.80
N LEU A 139 -3.52 13.24 -18.79
CA LEU A 139 -4.49 14.25 -18.34
C LEU A 139 -3.95 14.87 -17.06
N SER A 140 -3.80 16.19 -17.00
CA SER A 140 -3.28 16.87 -15.82
C SER A 140 -4.01 18.18 -15.51
N SER A 141 -4.06 18.51 -14.22
CA SER A 141 -4.46 19.83 -13.71
C SER A 141 -3.37 20.49 -12.87
N TRP A 142 -2.18 19.89 -12.81
CA TRP A 142 -1.10 20.27 -11.89
C TRP A 142 -0.68 21.74 -12.01
N GLN A 143 -0.69 22.29 -13.22
CA GLN A 143 -0.32 23.69 -13.46
C GLN A 143 -1.48 24.68 -13.26
N GLY A 144 -2.55 24.26 -12.57
CA GLY A 144 -3.74 25.07 -12.33
C GLY A 144 -4.67 25.22 -13.54
N LYS A 145 -4.38 24.52 -14.65
CA LYS A 145 -5.22 24.45 -15.85
C LYS A 145 -5.35 22.99 -16.29
N PRO A 146 -6.52 22.58 -16.80
CA PRO A 146 -6.69 21.24 -17.37
C PRO A 146 -5.95 21.13 -18.70
N GLU A 147 -5.17 20.08 -18.85
CA GLU A 147 -4.37 19.79 -20.04
C GLU A 147 -4.50 18.31 -20.39
N LEU A 148 -4.66 18.04 -21.69
CA LEU A 148 -4.50 16.71 -22.25
C LEU A 148 -3.28 16.74 -23.18
N VAL A 149 -2.34 15.83 -22.93
CA VAL A 149 -1.08 15.70 -23.66
C VAL A 149 -1.04 14.34 -24.33
N PHE A 150 -0.70 14.29 -25.61
CA PHE A 150 -0.38 13.05 -26.32
C PHE A 150 1.10 13.05 -26.69
N LEU A 151 1.77 11.92 -26.51
CA LEU A 151 3.15 11.68 -26.92
C LEU A 151 3.14 10.64 -28.04
N ASP A 152 3.67 11.00 -29.21
CA ASP A 152 3.87 10.05 -30.31
C ASP A 152 5.20 9.30 -30.21
N ASP A 153 5.40 8.35 -31.11
CA ASP A 153 6.58 7.48 -31.17
C ASP A 153 7.83 8.23 -31.68
N GLY A 154 7.64 9.39 -32.31
CA GLY A 154 8.70 10.35 -32.66
C GLY A 154 9.13 11.25 -31.50
N GLY A 155 8.46 11.15 -30.34
CA GLY A 155 8.71 11.99 -29.17
C GLY A 155 8.08 13.38 -29.24
N GLN A 156 7.22 13.66 -30.23
CA GLN A 156 6.48 14.91 -30.31
C GLN A 156 5.29 14.89 -29.35
N SER A 157 5.05 16.04 -28.70
CA SER A 157 3.99 16.21 -27.71
C SER A 157 2.90 17.14 -28.23
N TYR A 158 1.68 16.64 -28.32
CA TYR A 158 0.49 17.41 -28.75
C TYR A 158 -0.31 17.84 -27.53
N TYR A 159 -0.68 19.11 -27.45
CA TYR A 159 -1.36 19.68 -26.28
C TYR A 159 -2.78 20.16 -26.62
N VAL A 160 -3.74 19.71 -25.82
CA VAL A 160 -5.12 20.20 -25.86
C VAL A 160 -5.42 20.92 -24.55
N ARG A 161 -5.75 22.22 -24.64
CA ARG A 161 -6.10 23.09 -23.50
C ARG A 161 -7.41 23.83 -23.81
N PRO A 162 -8.40 23.84 -22.91
CA PRO A 162 -9.62 24.63 -23.11
C PRO A 162 -9.29 26.12 -23.33
N GLY A 163 -9.85 26.71 -24.40
CA GLY A 163 -9.65 28.12 -24.73
C GLY A 163 -8.35 28.45 -25.46
N ALA A 164 -7.50 27.47 -25.76
CA ALA A 164 -6.38 27.62 -26.68
C ALA A 164 -6.67 26.86 -27.99
N SER A 165 -6.23 27.40 -29.13
CA SER A 165 -6.16 26.60 -30.36
C SER A 165 -5.28 25.38 -30.09
N ALA A 166 -5.74 24.17 -30.43
CA ALA A 166 -4.93 22.96 -30.31
C ALA A 166 -3.59 23.19 -31.04
N ALA A 167 -2.48 23.12 -30.31
CA ALA A 167 -1.15 23.27 -30.89
C ALA A 167 -0.67 21.91 -31.40
N PRO A 168 -0.05 21.85 -32.59
CA PRO A 168 0.63 20.64 -33.05
C PRO A 168 1.79 20.26 -32.13
#